data_AF-A0A349DV00-F1
#
_entry.id   AF-A0A349DV00-F1
#
_cell.length_a   1.000
_cell.length_b   1.000
_cell.length_c   1.000
_cell.angle_alpha   90.00
_cell.angle_beta   90.00
_cell.angle_gamma   90.00
#
_symmetry.space_group_name_H-M   'P 1'
#
loop_
_entity.id
_entity.type
_entity.pdbx_description
1 polymer ?
#
loop_
_entity_poly.entity_id
_entity_poly.type
_entity_poly.pdbx_seq_one_letter_code
_entity_poly.pdbx_strand_id
1 'polypeptide(L)'
;MVFYLAINVAPTNVDYLYIDIQEKSGKPIKIDLIKQKNGQWKAIPDKKLDDPMYFRFDEDLNFYTYKKSKSEPQDTIPMGTFLNVKKNHKQWESVTQITFERKKDNGGNQKKLTFEISSGGKRKRFIQPIDKKDLLPMIVTWK
;
A
#
# COMPACT_ATOMS: atom_id res chain seq x y z
N MET A 1 3.63 2.33 3.64
CA MET A 1 2.48 3.07 3.09
C MET A 1 2.01 2.51 1.74
N VAL A 2 2.84 2.53 0.68
CA VAL A 2 2.45 2.03 -0.67
C VAL A 2 1.92 0.60 -0.65
N PHE A 3 2.58 -0.31 0.06
CA PHE A 3 2.13 -1.71 0.18
C PHE A 3 0.78 -1.88 0.88
N TYR A 4 0.50 -1.02 1.89
CA TYR A 4 -0.80 -1.02 2.56
C TYR A 4 -1.92 -0.66 1.58
N LEU A 5 -1.70 0.41 0.81
CA LEU A 5 -2.65 0.88 -0.20
C LEU A 5 -2.93 -0.24 -1.21
N ALA A 6 -1.90 -0.89 -1.74
CA ALA A 6 -2.06 -1.95 -2.74
C ALA A 6 -2.85 -3.17 -2.25
N ILE A 7 -2.61 -3.64 -1.03
CA ILE A 7 -3.30 -4.81 -0.49
C ILE A 7 -4.76 -4.49 -0.13
N ASN A 8 -5.04 -3.29 0.39
CA ASN A 8 -6.38 -2.93 0.83
C ASN A 8 -7.34 -2.56 -0.30
N VAL A 9 -6.84 -2.25 -1.50
CA VAL A 9 -7.70 -1.97 -2.66
C VAL A 9 -8.07 -3.21 -3.46
N ALA A 10 -7.43 -4.34 -3.16
CA ALA A 10 -7.69 -5.62 -3.81
C ALA A 10 -8.53 -6.53 -2.92
N PRO A 11 -9.31 -7.47 -3.51
CA PRO A 11 -10.01 -8.49 -2.77
C PRO A 11 -9.07 -9.37 -1.92
N THR A 12 -9.57 -9.88 -0.79
CA THR A 12 -8.78 -10.65 0.19
C THR A 12 -8.27 -12.00 -0.32
N ASN A 13 -8.92 -12.55 -1.35
CA ASN A 13 -8.59 -13.82 -1.98
C ASN A 13 -7.56 -13.71 -3.12
N VAL A 14 -6.97 -12.52 -3.31
CA VAL A 14 -5.91 -12.31 -4.29
C VAL A 14 -4.56 -12.70 -3.69
N ASP A 15 -3.82 -13.53 -4.43
CA ASP A 15 -2.46 -13.93 -4.07
C ASP A 15 -1.38 -13.22 -4.90
N TYR A 16 -1.78 -12.46 -5.93
CA TYR A 16 -0.87 -11.71 -6.79
C TYR A 16 -1.41 -10.32 -7.13
N LEU A 17 -0.60 -9.30 -6.81
CA LEU A 17 -0.84 -7.90 -7.15
C LEU A 17 0.33 -7.35 -7.93
N TYR A 18 0.05 -6.35 -8.76
CA TYR A 18 1.03 -5.59 -9.50
C TYR A 18 0.79 -4.10 -9.24
N ILE A 19 1.85 -3.39 -8.84
CA ILE A 19 1.85 -1.96 -8.59
C ILE A 19 2.65 -1.26 -9.67
N ASP A 20 2.05 -0.26 -10.29
CA ASP A 20 2.69 0.64 -11.24
C ASP A 20 2.66 2.07 -10.69
N ILE A 21 3.83 2.59 -10.32
CA ILE A 21 4.01 3.95 -9.82
C ILE A 21 4.46 4.83 -10.99
N GLN A 22 3.62 5.80 -11.35
CA GLN A 22 3.82 6.64 -12.52
C GLN A 22 4.84 7.75 -12.22
N GLU A 23 6.09 7.60 -12.67
CA GLU A 23 7.10 8.65 -12.55
C GLU A 23 6.90 9.78 -13.57
N LYS A 24 7.22 11.01 -13.17
CA LYS A 24 7.27 12.18 -14.08
C LYS A 24 8.29 12.01 -15.22
N SER A 25 9.29 11.14 -15.03
CA SER A 25 10.36 10.82 -16.00
C SER A 25 9.90 9.91 -17.16
N GLY A 26 8.69 9.35 -17.09
CA GLY A 26 8.11 8.47 -18.11
C GLY A 26 8.41 6.98 -17.94
N LYS A 27 9.33 6.58 -17.05
CA LYS A 27 9.59 5.16 -16.75
C LYS A 27 8.93 4.76 -15.42
N PRO A 28 7.86 3.97 -15.43
CA PRO A 28 7.18 3.59 -14.19
C PRO A 28 8.07 2.73 -13.29
N ILE A 29 7.89 2.87 -11.98
CA ILE A 29 8.40 1.89 -11.01
C ILE A 29 7.34 0.80 -10.90
N LYS A 30 7.77 -0.43 -11.13
CA LYS A 30 6.91 -1.60 -11.14
C LYS A 30 7.30 -2.53 -10.01
N ILE A 31 6.30 -3.02 -9.29
CA ILE A 31 6.49 -3.90 -8.13
C ILE A 31 5.45 -5.01 -8.18
N ASP A 32 5.91 -6.25 -8.24
CA ASP A 32 5.08 -7.43 -8.02
C ASP A 32 4.93 -7.69 -6.53
N LEU A 33 3.70 -7.93 -6.06
CA LEU A 33 3.44 -8.45 -4.72
C LEU A 33 2.85 -9.86 -4.84
N ILE A 34 3.52 -10.82 -4.22
CA ILE A 34 3.13 -12.24 -4.25
C ILE A 34 2.89 -12.72 -2.82
N LYS A 35 1.67 -13.14 -2.52
CA LYS A 35 1.32 -13.72 -1.23
C LYS A 35 1.99 -15.09 -1.09
N GLN A 36 2.66 -15.28 0.04
CA GLN A 36 3.38 -16.49 0.39
C GLN A 36 2.50 -17.39 1.26
N LYS A 37 2.81 -18.69 1.31
CA LYS A 37 2.07 -19.69 2.10
C LYS A 37 2.03 -19.37 3.60
N ASN A 38 3.01 -18.63 4.12
CA ASN A 38 3.10 -18.20 5.52
C ASN A 38 2.34 -16.89 5.81
N GLY A 39 1.54 -16.40 4.86
CA GLY A 39 0.77 -15.15 4.99
C GLY A 39 1.56 -13.87 4.74
N GLN A 40 2.88 -13.95 4.49
CA GLN A 40 3.67 -12.77 4.12
C GLN A 40 3.47 -12.41 2.64
N TRP A 41 3.72 -11.16 2.30
CA TRP A 41 3.82 -10.68 0.93
C TRP A 41 5.28 -10.53 0.53
N LYS A 42 5.65 -11.04 -0.64
CA LYS A 42 6.94 -10.84 -1.28
C LYS A 42 6.80 -9.71 -2.30
N ALA A 43 7.46 -8.58 -2.06
CA ALA A 43 7.61 -7.48 -3.01
C ALA A 43 8.86 -7.68 -3.87
N ILE A 44 8.69 -7.68 -5.20
CA ILE A 44 9.77 -7.79 -6.17
C ILE A 44 9.74 -6.54 -7.07
N PRO A 45 10.70 -5.62 -6.94
CA PRO A 45 10.80 -4.47 -7.84
C PRO A 45 11.45 -4.87 -9.18
N ASP A 46 10.89 -4.43 -10.31
CA ASP A 46 11.38 -4.77 -11.65
C ASP A 46 12.87 -4.41 -11.87
N LYS A 47 13.35 -3.35 -11.21
CA LYS A 47 14.73 -2.86 -11.34
C LYS A 47 15.72 -3.58 -10.42
N LYS A 48 15.27 -4.42 -9.48
CA LYS A 48 16.11 -5.15 -8.50
C LYS A 48 15.50 -6.51 -8.15
N LEU A 49 15.44 -7.41 -9.12
CA LEU A 49 14.79 -8.73 -8.97
C LEU A 49 15.46 -9.62 -7.90
N ASP A 50 16.76 -9.43 -7.65
CA ASP A 50 17.55 -10.26 -6.73
C ASP A 50 17.42 -9.87 -5.24
N ASP A 51 16.76 -8.75 -4.95
CA ASP A 51 16.59 -8.23 -3.59
C ASP A 51 15.10 -8.05 -3.23
N PRO A 52 14.35 -9.16 -3.10
CA PRO A 52 12.95 -9.09 -2.71
C PRO A 52 12.80 -8.68 -1.24
N MET A 53 11.82 -7.81 -0.99
CA MET A 53 11.41 -7.45 0.37
C MET A 53 10.22 -8.31 0.78
N TYR A 54 10.23 -8.83 1.99
CA TYR A 54 9.10 -9.55 2.56
C TYR A 54 8.43 -8.68 3.62
N PHE A 55 7.10 -8.71 3.68
CA PHE A 55 6.37 -7.93 4.67
C PHE A 55 5.01 -8.53 5.02
N ARG A 56 4.42 -8.12 6.14
CA ARG A 56 3.04 -8.45 6.51
C ARG A 56 2.40 -7.33 7.32
N PHE A 57 1.07 -7.37 7.42
CA PHE A 57 0.30 -6.60 8.39
C PHE A 57 -0.36 -7.57 9.36
N ASP A 58 -0.42 -7.24 10.65
CA ASP A 58 -1.25 -7.96 11.62
C ASP A 58 -2.65 -7.34 11.74
N GLU A 59 -3.44 -7.86 12.68
CA GLU A 59 -4.82 -7.41 12.94
C GLU A 59 -4.89 -5.96 13.45
N ASP A 60 -3.86 -5.49 14.15
CA ASP A 60 -3.71 -4.11 14.64
C ASP A 60 -3.10 -3.17 13.58
N LEU A 61 -2.92 -3.66 12.36
CA LEU A 61 -2.29 -2.96 11.24
C LEU A 61 -0.83 -2.57 11.51
N ASN A 62 -0.11 -3.28 12.37
CA ASN A 62 1.34 -3.16 12.46
C ASN A 62 1.98 -3.71 11.19
N PHE A 63 2.83 -2.90 10.57
CA PHE A 63 3.60 -3.28 9.40
C PHE A 63 4.94 -3.87 9.83
N TYR A 64 5.24 -5.07 9.33
CA TYR A 64 6.50 -5.76 9.58
C TYR A 64 7.27 -5.97 8.28
N THR A 65 8.58 -5.72 8.29
CA THR A 65 9.49 -6.07 7.18
C THR A 65 10.37 -7.25 7.58
N TYR A 66 10.75 -8.08 6.61
CA TYR A 66 11.62 -9.24 6.80
C TYR A 66 12.67 -9.29 5.69
N LYS A 67 13.88 -9.75 6.05
CA LYS A 67 14.87 -10.17 5.06
C LYS A 67 14.60 -11.62 4.66
N LYS A 68 15.00 -11.98 3.44
CA LYS A 68 14.82 -13.32 2.81
C LYS A 68 15.17 -14.51 3.70
N SER A 69 16.07 -14.36 4.67
CA SER A 69 16.58 -15.43 5.54
C SER A 69 16.24 -15.27 7.02
N LYS A 70 15.40 -14.30 7.41
CA LYS A 70 15.08 -14.03 8.82
C LYS A 70 13.61 -14.27 9.11
N SER A 71 13.34 -15.03 10.18
CA SER A 71 12.00 -15.22 10.75
C SER A 71 11.53 -14.04 11.58
N GLU A 72 12.47 -13.29 12.16
CA GLU A 72 12.19 -12.09 12.95
C GLU A 72 12.05 -10.84 12.07
N PRO A 73 11.09 -9.96 12.41
CA PRO A 73 10.92 -8.70 11.69
C PRO A 73 12.13 -7.79 11.90
N GLN A 74 12.58 -7.17 10.82
CA GLN A 74 13.66 -6.19 10.87
C GLN A 74 13.15 -4.85 11.39
N ASP A 75 11.99 -4.41 10.92
CA ASP A 75 11.35 -3.18 11.36
C ASP A 75 9.87 -3.44 11.66
N THR A 76 9.33 -2.72 12.64
CA THR A 76 7.90 -2.70 12.96
C THR A 76 7.41 -1.25 12.96
N ILE A 77 6.36 -0.98 12.20
CA ILE A 77 5.74 0.35 12.13
C ILE A 77 4.25 0.21 12.48
N PRO A 78 3.76 0.87 13.55
CA PRO A 78 2.37 0.76 13.99
C PRO A 78 1.44 1.61 13.11
N MET A 79 1.16 1.15 11.90
CA MET A 79 0.43 1.93 10.89
C MET A 79 -1.00 2.25 11.31
N GLY A 80 -1.64 1.40 12.12
CA GLY A 80 -2.99 1.64 12.66
C GLY A 80 -3.10 2.94 13.45
N THR A 81 -2.00 3.42 14.05
CA THR A 81 -2.00 4.69 14.81
C THR A 81 -1.99 5.95 13.92
N PHE A 82 -1.77 5.78 12.62
CA PHE A 82 -1.64 6.88 11.65
C PHE A 82 -2.66 6.81 10.52
N LEU A 83 -3.57 5.84 10.54
CA LEU A 83 -4.41 5.50 9.39
C LEU A 83 -5.89 5.70 9.69
N ASN A 84 -6.56 6.42 8.80
CA ASN A 84 -8.01 6.49 8.73
C ASN A 84 -8.49 6.04 7.35
N VAL A 85 -9.31 4.98 7.29
CA VAL A 85 -9.82 4.40 6.05
C VAL A 85 -11.30 4.72 5.93
N LYS A 86 -11.68 5.48 4.89
CA LYS A 86 -13.10 5.72 4.58
C LYS A 86 -13.58 4.67 3.58
N LYS A 87 -14.50 3.82 4.02
CA LYS A 87 -15.16 2.81 3.20
C LYS A 87 -16.42 3.39 2.54
N ASN A 88 -16.78 2.90 1.35
CA ASN A 88 -18.07 3.24 0.75
C ASN A 88 -19.18 2.37 1.35
N HIS A 89 -20.11 2.97 2.10
CA HIS A 89 -21.19 2.24 2.79
C HIS A 89 -22.21 1.54 1.86
N LYS A 90 -22.22 1.83 0.54
CA LYS A 90 -23.04 1.10 -0.45
C LYS A 90 -22.33 -0.10 -1.07
N GLN A 91 -21.00 -0.18 -0.96
CA GLN A 91 -20.16 -1.27 -1.46
C GLN A 91 -19.06 -1.52 -0.43
N TRP A 92 -19.40 -2.23 0.65
CA TRP A 92 -18.58 -2.43 1.84
C TRP A 92 -17.16 -2.98 1.55
N GLU A 93 -16.96 -3.58 0.38
CA GLU A 93 -15.70 -4.17 -0.07
C GLU A 93 -14.77 -3.18 -0.81
N SER A 94 -15.23 -1.97 -1.14
CA SER A 94 -14.46 -1.02 -1.95
C SER A 94 -14.01 0.19 -1.15
N VAL A 95 -12.70 0.25 -0.88
CA VAL A 95 -12.06 1.44 -0.31
C VAL A 95 -11.99 2.54 -1.37
N THR A 96 -12.54 3.72 -1.06
CA THR A 96 -12.58 4.88 -1.97
C THR A 96 -11.62 5.98 -1.56
N GLN A 97 -11.23 6.03 -0.29
CA GLN A 97 -10.30 7.02 0.21
C GLN A 97 -9.51 6.47 1.39
N ILE A 98 -8.21 6.70 1.38
CA ILE A 98 -7.31 6.40 2.49
C ILE A 98 -6.63 7.69 2.92
N THR A 99 -6.68 7.98 4.21
CA THR A 99 -6.01 9.11 4.80
C THR A 99 -4.98 8.64 5.83
N PHE A 100 -3.76 9.15 5.71
CA PHE A 100 -2.72 9.04 6.72
C PHE A 100 -2.65 10.35 7.50
N GLU A 101 -2.82 10.29 8.82
CA GLU A 101 -2.75 11.45 9.70
C GLU A 101 -1.66 11.21 10.74
N ARG A 102 -0.67 12.11 10.81
CA ARG A 102 0.33 12.09 11.89
C ARG A 102 -0.25 12.76 13.12
N LYS A 103 0.10 12.27 14.32
CA LYS A 103 -0.19 12.97 15.59
C LYS A 103 0.27 14.44 15.48
N LYS A 104 -0.53 15.35 16.02
CA LYS A 104 -0.24 16.80 16.06
C LYS A 104 1.16 17.02 16.65
N ASP A 105 1.93 17.89 16.01
CA ASP A 105 3.16 18.39 16.62
C ASP A 105 2.84 19.35 17.77
N ASN A 106 3.85 19.73 18.56
CA ASN A 106 3.70 20.65 19.70
C ASN A 106 3.15 22.03 19.30
N GLY A 107 3.08 22.35 17.99
CA GLY A 107 2.47 23.57 17.44
C GLY A 107 1.03 23.38 16.96
N GLY A 108 0.42 22.22 17.21
CA GLY A 108 -0.96 21.91 16.82
C GLY A 108 -1.15 21.55 15.34
N ASN A 109 -0.07 21.52 14.54
CA ASN A 109 -0.16 21.20 13.12
C ASN A 109 -0.27 19.68 12.92
N GLN A 110 -1.36 19.26 12.30
CA GLN A 110 -1.60 17.88 11.93
C GLN A 110 -1.25 17.68 10.45
N LYS A 111 -0.19 16.91 10.17
CA LYS A 111 0.15 16.56 8.79
C LYS A 111 -0.74 15.42 8.33
N LYS A 112 -1.51 15.68 7.28
CA LYS A 112 -2.42 14.74 6.62
C LYS A 112 -1.93 14.42 5.22
N LEU A 113 -2.16 13.19 4.79
CA LEU A 113 -1.93 12.75 3.42
C LEU A 113 -3.09 11.86 2.98
N THR A 114 -3.86 12.34 2.01
CA THR A 114 -5.04 11.66 1.49
C THR A 114 -4.80 11.13 0.09
N PHE A 115 -5.28 9.91 -0.13
CA PHE A 115 -5.33 9.23 -1.42
C PHE A 115 -6.77 8.96 -1.79
N GLU A 116 -7.16 9.36 -3.00
CA GLU A 116 -8.40 8.94 -3.64
C GLU A 116 -8.16 7.62 -4.37
N ILE A 117 -9.14 6.72 -4.29
CA ILE A 117 -9.12 5.43 -4.97
C ILE A 117 -10.33 5.35 -5.90
N SER A 118 -10.07 5.16 -7.18
CA SER A 118 -11.10 5.02 -8.20
C SER A 118 -10.96 3.71 -8.98
N SER A 119 -12.07 3.27 -9.56
CA SER A 119 -12.09 2.05 -10.38
C SER A 119 -11.36 2.26 -11.70
N GLY A 120 -10.45 1.35 -12.05
CA GLY A 120 -9.90 1.22 -13.39
C GLY A 120 -10.41 -0.01 -14.15
N GLY A 121 -11.46 -0.66 -13.63
CA GLY A 121 -12.00 -1.92 -14.16
C GLY A 121 -12.13 -3.01 -13.07
N LYS A 122 -12.51 -4.23 -13.48
CA LYS A 122 -12.79 -5.34 -12.55
C LYS A 122 -11.59 -5.73 -11.67
N ARG A 123 -10.37 -5.64 -12.21
CA ARG A 123 -9.14 -6.03 -11.52
C ARG A 123 -8.09 -4.91 -11.42
N LYS A 124 -8.54 -3.66 -11.47
CA LYS A 124 -7.66 -2.49 -11.56
C LYS A 124 -8.20 -1.33 -10.72
N ARG A 125 -7.32 -0.65 -10.00
CA ARG A 125 -7.62 0.55 -9.21
C ARG A 125 -6.58 1.62 -9.48
N PHE A 126 -7.03 2.87 -9.55
CA PHE A 126 -6.19 4.04 -9.60
C PHE A 126 -6.13 4.67 -8.21
N ILE A 127 -4.94 5.06 -7.77
CA ILE A 127 -4.70 5.67 -6.47
C ILE A 127 -3.99 7.00 -6.71
N GLN A 128 -4.62 8.10 -6.31
CA GLN A 128 -4.13 9.44 -6.58
C GLN A 128 -3.99 10.26 -5.29
N PRO A 129 -2.82 10.84 -5.00
CA PRO A 129 -2.66 11.74 -3.87
C PRO A 129 -3.41 13.06 -4.13
N ILE A 130 -4.20 13.52 -3.15
CA ILE A 130 -5.00 14.76 -3.26
C ILE A 130 -4.26 15.93 -2.60
N ASP A 131 -3.65 15.69 -1.43
CA ASP A 131 -3.07 16.76 -0.60
C ASP A 131 -1.64 17.14 -1.01
N LYS A 132 -0.98 16.35 -1.85
CA LYS A 132 0.42 16.55 -2.25
C LYS A 132 0.67 16.22 -3.72
N LYS A 133 0.85 17.26 -4.53
CA LYS A 133 1.12 17.16 -5.99
C LYS A 133 2.47 16.53 -6.34
N ASP A 134 3.40 16.45 -5.39
CA ASP A 134 4.73 15.84 -5.63
C ASP A 134 4.73 14.33 -5.44
N LEU A 135 3.68 13.76 -4.84
CA LEU A 135 3.54 12.32 -4.75
C LEU A 135 3.03 11.76 -6.08
N LEU A 136 3.58 10.62 -6.45
CA LEU A 136 3.26 9.96 -7.71
C LEU A 136 1.96 9.17 -7.60
N PRO A 137 1.08 9.21 -8.62
CA PRO A 137 -0.08 8.34 -8.66
C PRO A 137 0.35 6.89 -8.90
N MET A 138 -0.52 5.97 -8.49
CA MET A 138 -0.26 4.53 -8.58
C MET A 138 -1.44 3.81 -9.20
N ILE A 139 -1.14 2.74 -9.92
CA ILE A 139 -2.11 1.81 -10.47
C ILE A 139 -1.87 0.47 -9.80
N VAL A 140 -2.92 -0.11 -9.23
CA VAL A 140 -2.87 -1.45 -8.63
C VAL A 140 -3.72 -2.38 -9.46
N THR A 141 -3.14 -3.48 -9.91
CA THR A 141 -3.81 -4.51 -10.70
C THR A 141 -3.67 -5.87 -10.01
N TRP A 142 -4.67 -6.73 -10.10
CA TRP A 142 -4.60 -8.10 -9.58
C TRP A 142 -5.01 -9.14 -10.61
N LYS A 143 -4.66 -10.40 -10.35
CA LYS A 143 -5.09 -11.54 -11.15
C LYS A 143 -6.07 -12.41 -10.39
#